data_AF-A0A3B9FPS9-F1
#
_entry.id   AF-A0A3B9FPS9-F1
#
_cell.length_a   1.000
_cell.length_b   1.000
_cell.length_c   1.000
_cell.angle_alpha   90.00
_cell.angle_beta   90.00
_cell.angle_gamma   90.00
#
_symmetry.space_group_name_H-M   'P 1'
#
loop_
_entity.id
_entity.type
_entity.pdbx_description
1 polymer ?
#
loop_
_entity_poly.entity_id
_entity_poly.type
_entity_poly.pdbx_seq_one_letter_code
_entity_poly.pdbx_strand_id
1 'polypeptide(L)' 'MNAKPLIVALRASVLLLVAGTATAQSYLIESLEFPKDMPPEIGALDFARDGMLYVSLRRGDVMTAKPSKDPKGFR' A
#
# COMPACT_ATOMS: atom_id res chain seq x y z
N MET A 1 -20.10 -47.68 -23.05
CA MET A 1 -20.07 -46.22 -23.27
C MET A 1 -18.73 -45.67 -22.80
N ASN A 2 -18.01 -44.91 -23.62
CA ASN A 2 -16.68 -44.41 -23.30
C ASN A 2 -16.80 -43.10 -22.49
N ALA A 3 -16.39 -43.11 -21.21
CA ALA A 3 -16.56 -41.98 -20.29
C ALA A 3 -15.49 -40.88 -20.42
N LYS A 4 -14.44 -41.12 -21.22
CA LYS A 4 -13.34 -40.17 -21.46
C LYS A 4 -13.77 -38.76 -21.91
N PRO A 5 -14.69 -38.58 -22.89
CA PRO A 5 -15.09 -37.24 -23.33
C PRO A 5 -15.87 -36.48 -22.24
N LEU A 6 -16.64 -37.18 -21.40
CA LEU A 6 -17.38 -36.57 -20.30
C LEU A 6 -16.43 -36.03 -19.22
N ILE A 7 -15.37 -36.78 -18.90
CA ILE A 7 -14.36 -36.37 -17.91
C ILE A 7 -13.57 -35.16 -18.43
N VAL A 8 -13.23 -35.15 -19.73
CA VAL A 8 -12.54 -34.01 -20.36
C VAL A 8 -13.43 -32.77 -20.34
N ALA A 9 -14.72 -32.90 -20.67
CA ALA A 9 -15.68 -31.80 -20.61
C ALA A 9 -15.83 -31.25 -19.19
N LEU A 10 -15.97 -32.13 -18.19
CA LEU A 10 -16.11 -31.72 -16.79
C LEU A 10 -14.86 -30.97 -16.28
N ARG A 11 -13.65 -31.43 -16.64
CA ARG A 11 -12.41 -30.74 -16.29
C ARG A 11 -12.30 -29.37 -16.94
N ALA A 12 -12.70 -29.25 -18.21
CA ALA A 12 -12.71 -27.97 -18.91
C ALA A 12 -13.70 -26.98 -18.25
N SER A 13 -14.91 -27.45 -17.90
CA SER A 13 -15.91 -26.63 -17.22
C SER A 13 -15.46 -26.16 -15.84
N VAL A 14 -14.78 -27.00 -15.07
CA VAL A 14 -14.21 -26.62 -13.76
C VAL A 14 -13.10 -25.57 -13.93
N LEU A 15 -12.23 -25.71 -14.94
CA LEU A 15 -11.17 -24.74 -15.23
C LEU A 15 -11.73 -23.35 -15.58
N LEU A 16 -12.80 -23.32 -16.39
CA LEU A 16 -13.51 -22.10 -16.78
C LEU A 16 -14.17 -21.41 -15.58
N LEU A 17 -14.73 -22.18 -14.64
CA LEU A 17 -15.38 -21.64 -13.44
C LEU A 17 -14.37 -20.97 -12.49
N VAL A 18 -13.17 -21.55 -12.34
CA VAL A 18 -12.10 -21.00 -11.47
C VAL A 18 -11.47 -19.74 -12.08
N ALA A 19 -11.36 -19.65 -13.40
CA ALA A 19 -10.85 -18.46 -14.08
C ALA A 19 -11.79 -17.24 -13.90
N GLY A 20 -13.09 -17.46 -13.75
CA GLY A 20 -14.09 -16.40 -13.58
C GLY A 20 -14.09 -15.72 -12.20
N THR A 21 -13.51 -16.33 -11.16
CA THR A 21 -13.45 -15.75 -9.81
C THR A 21 -12.20 -14.92 -9.55
N ALA A 22 -11.24 -14.90 -10.48
CA ALA A 22 -9.94 -14.23 -10.31
C ALA A 22 -9.98 -12.72 -10.60
N THR A 23 -11.10 -12.17 -11.06
CA THR A 23 -11.26 -10.71 -11.24
C THR A 23 -11.77 -10.08 -9.94
N ALA A 24 -11.06 -10.28 -8.84
CA ALA A 24 -11.25 -9.43 -7.68
C ALA A 24 -10.94 -7.99 -8.12
N GLN A 25 -11.89 -7.08 -7.93
CA GLN A 25 -11.70 -5.66 -8.22
C GLN A 25 -10.52 -5.17 -7.39
N SER A 26 -9.35 -5.04 -8.02
CA SER A 26 -8.21 -4.37 -7.42
C SER A 26 -8.64 -2.93 -7.19
N TYR A 27 -8.61 -2.47 -5.94
CA TYR A 27 -8.86 -1.07 -5.65
C TYR A 27 -7.76 -0.23 -6.30
N LEU A 28 -8.16 0.88 -6.92
CA LEU A 28 -7.22 1.86 -7.45
C LEU A 28 -6.52 2.53 -6.25
N ILE A 29 -5.20 2.35 -6.16
CA ILE A 29 -4.38 3.12 -5.23
C ILE A 29 -4.00 4.41 -5.96
N GLU A 30 -4.65 5.51 -5.61
CA GLU A 30 -4.28 6.84 -6.09
C GLU A 30 -3.26 7.47 -5.12
N SER A 31 -2.19 8.03 -5.67
CA SER A 31 -1.26 8.85 -4.90
C SER A 31 -1.87 10.24 -4.73
N LEU A 32 -2.22 10.60 -3.49
CA LEU A 32 -2.75 11.92 -3.15
C LEU A 32 -1.64 12.76 -2.51
N GLU A 33 -1.28 13.87 -3.12
CA GLU A 33 -0.37 14.84 -2.50
C GLU A 33 -1.05 15.53 -1.31
N PHE A 34 -0.26 15.88 -0.29
CA PHE A 34 -0.75 16.70 0.80
C PHE A 34 -1.20 18.08 0.29
N PRO A 35 -2.38 18.59 0.70
CA PRO A 35 -2.78 19.95 0.35
C PRO A 35 -1.75 20.95 0.88
N LYS A 36 -1.36 21.94 0.06
CA LYS A 36 -0.31 22.93 0.41
C LYS A 36 -0.59 23.70 1.71
N ASP A 37 -1.87 23.96 1.98
CA ASP A 37 -2.31 24.74 3.15
C ASP A 37 -2.74 23.86 4.33
N MET A 38 -2.60 22.53 4.21
CA MET A 38 -2.95 21.58 5.27
C MET A 38 -1.69 20.85 5.72
N PRO A 39 -0.98 21.35 6.74
CA PRO A 39 0.14 20.62 7.31
C PRO A 39 -0.34 19.26 7.82
N PRO A 40 0.45 18.19 7.64
CA PRO A 40 0.08 16.87 8.12
C PRO A 40 0.00 16.86 9.65
N GLU A 41 -0.97 16.12 10.19
CA GLU A 41 -1.12 15.96 11.64
C GLU A 41 -0.09 14.94 12.15
N ILE A 42 0.66 15.33 13.18
CA ILE A 42 1.66 14.48 13.83
C ILE A 42 0.95 13.52 14.79
N GLY A 43 1.15 12.22 14.59
CA GLY A 43 0.69 11.16 15.48
C GLY A 43 1.68 10.82 16.59
N ALA A 44 2.97 10.75 16.27
CA ALA A 44 4.05 10.56 17.24
C ALA A 44 5.38 11.12 16.70
N LEU A 45 6.35 11.34 17.60
CA LEU A 45 7.71 11.70 17.24
C LEU A 45 8.70 11.14 18.25
N ASP A 46 9.89 10.78 17.79
CA ASP A 46 11.00 10.34 18.64
C ASP A 46 12.37 10.54 17.98
N PHE A 47 13.42 10.58 18.78
CA PHE A 47 14.81 10.64 18.33
C PHE A 47 15.46 9.26 18.40
N ALA A 48 16.06 8.83 17.30
CA ALA A 48 17.01 7.73 17.32
C ALA A 48 18.32 8.15 18.01
N ARG A 49 19.10 7.15 18.43
CA ARG A 49 20.36 7.33 19.17
C ARG A 49 21.41 8.16 18.41
N ASP A 50 21.34 8.19 17.09
CA ASP A 50 22.24 8.94 16.20
C ASP A 50 21.79 10.40 15.95
N GLY A 51 20.71 10.82 16.61
CA GLY A 51 20.12 12.14 16.50
C GLY A 51 19.15 12.31 15.33
N MET A 52 18.77 11.25 14.62
CA MET A 52 17.72 11.34 13.60
C MET A 52 16.34 11.45 14.25
N LEU A 53 15.57 12.46 13.85
CA LEU A 53 14.18 12.65 14.24
C LEU A 53 13.29 11.83 13.31
N TYR A 54 12.40 11.03 13.89
CA TYR A 54 11.32 10.33 13.20
C TYR A 54 9.99 10.95 13.61
N VAL A 55 9.13 11.23 12.64
CA VAL A 55 7.79 11.79 12.85
C VAL A 55 6.79 10.90 12.12
N SER A 56 5.86 10.28 12.85
CA SER A 56 4.75 9.56 12.25
C SER A 56 3.58 10.52 12.04
N LEU A 57 3.03 10.51 10.82
CA LEU A 57 1.85 11.28 10.47
C LEU A 57 0.59 10.43 10.68
N ARG A 58 -0.53 11.04 11.07
CA ARG A 58 -1.81 10.33 11.23
C ARG A 58 -2.31 9.62 9.96
N ARG A 59 -1.82 10.03 8.77
CA ARG A 59 -2.16 9.42 7.48
C ARG A 59 -1.24 8.28 7.05
N GLY A 60 -0.36 7.81 7.94
CA GLY A 60 0.42 6.58 7.75
C GLY A 60 1.84 6.80 7.22
N ASP A 61 2.20 8.02 6.84
CA ASP A 61 3.55 8.37 6.42
C ASP A 61 4.49 8.55 7.61
N VAL A 62 5.78 8.30 7.40
CA VAL A 62 6.84 8.61 8.36
C VAL A 62 7.82 9.58 7.69
N MET A 63 8.01 10.74 8.31
CA MET A 63 9.02 11.71 7.90
C MET A 63 10.27 11.54 8.77
N THR A 64 11.44 11.80 8.19
CA THR A 64 12.72 11.70 8.89
C THR A 64 13.56 12.95 8.64
N ALA A 65 14.16 13.50 9.68
CA ALA A 65 15.06 14.64 9.55
C ALA A 65 16.24 14.51 10.51
N LYS A 66 17.43 14.96 10.08
CA LYS A 66 18.55 15.17 11.00
C LYS A 66 18.58 16.65 11.38
N PRO A 67 18.30 17.02 12.64
CA PRO A 67 18.34 18.42 13.03
C PRO A 67 19.70 19.03 12.71
N SER A 68 19.68 20.23 12.15
CA SER A 68 20.88 21.00 11.82
C SER A 68 20.82 22.35 12.52
N LYS A 69 21.92 23.11 12.46
CA LYS A 69 21.95 24.49 12.97
C LYS A 69 21.02 25.43 12.18
N ASP A 70 20.69 25.08 10.94
CA ASP A 70 19.71 25.81 10.15
C ASP A 70 18.30 25.24 10.43
N PRO A 71 17.41 26.01 11.09
CA PRO A 71 16.04 25.57 11.35
C PRO A 71 15.18 25.44 10.08
N LYS A 72 15.64 25.97 8.93
CA LYS A 72 14.98 25.79 7.61
C LYS A 72 15.45 24.55 6.86
N GLY A 73 16.40 23.79 7.42
CA GLY A 73 16.92 22.56 6.83
C GLY A 73 16.00 21.35 6.95
N PHE A 74 14.84 21.49 7.60
CA PHE A 74 13.83 20.43 7.70
C PHE A 74 13.19 20.20 6.33
N ARG A 75 13.51 19.07 5.68
CA ARG A 75 12.99 18.65 4.38
C ARG A 75 12.65 17.17 4.42
#